data_AF-A0A0M0KBB5-F1
#
_entry.id   AF-A0A0M0KBB5-F1
#
_cell.length_a   1.000
_cell.length_b   1.000
_cell.length_c   1.000
_cell.angle_alpha   90.00
_cell.angle_beta   90.00
_cell.angle_gamma   90.00
#
_symmetry.space_group_name_H-M   'P 1'
#
loop_
_entity.id
_entity.type
_entity.pdbx_description
1 polymer ?
#
loop_
_entity_poly.entity_id
_entity_poly.type
_entity_poly.pdbx_seq_one_letter_code
_entity_poly.pdbx_strand_id
1 'polypeptide(L)'
;MRLVRWMIRRIQARMRARRTRSRVYKRMPRLAEIASRAEKARLAALADPSLWLCNRTNAALKTLLSSTVLGDVMRAVSSLEMFTLIAPYVCERMVAEGAVHVLLDSFARSNRSPPHLKVIGHGLRALLNIAKHEALRPSLHEHPDVVPALTDIVRQNYDKPASHGLLWDATALLVRLAQHAPEGWAARVRTESSKHLKQLESVHAMLMRKHPDEPAASKPGAKPGAKPGATRPAMPPAPSSRPTNATAQPVDLGAQSMRGLRQ
;
A
#
# COMPACT_ATOMS: atom_id res chain seq x y z
N MET A 1 -9.04 -21.11 -40.53
CA MET A 1 -8.78 -22.28 -39.64
C MET A 1 -8.19 -21.94 -38.26
N ARG A 2 -7.17 -21.06 -38.12
CA ARG A 2 -6.52 -20.77 -36.83
C ARG A 2 -7.44 -20.13 -35.77
N LEU A 3 -8.29 -19.18 -36.17
CA LEU A 3 -9.23 -18.49 -35.29
C LEU A 3 -10.29 -19.44 -34.70
N VAL A 4 -10.82 -20.35 -35.52
CA VAL A 4 -11.78 -21.39 -35.10
C VAL A 4 -11.17 -22.33 -34.07
N ARG A 5 -9.94 -22.82 -34.31
CA ARG A 5 -9.21 -23.65 -33.32
C ARG A 5 -8.90 -22.91 -32.01
N TRP A 6 -8.71 -21.60 -32.06
CA TRP A 6 -8.52 -20.77 -30.86
C TRP A 6 -9.82 -20.62 -30.05
N MET A 7 -10.94 -20.34 -30.73
CA MET A 7 -12.26 -20.25 -30.09
C MET A 7 -12.68 -21.57 -29.44
N ILE A 8 -12.50 -22.70 -30.14
CA ILE A 8 -12.80 -24.03 -29.61
C ILE A 8 -12.02 -24.29 -28.32
N ARG A 9 -10.71 -23.98 -28.30
CA ARG A 9 -9.87 -24.15 -27.10
C ARG A 9 -10.35 -23.27 -25.94
N ARG A 10 -10.76 -22.02 -26.19
CA ARG A 10 -11.33 -21.14 -25.16
C ARG A 10 -12.64 -21.68 -24.59
N ILE A 11 -13.55 -22.16 -25.44
CA ILE A 11 -14.82 -22.75 -25.02
C ILE A 11 -14.54 -24.00 -24.17
N GLN A 12 -13.67 -24.90 -24.64
CA GLN A 12 -13.27 -26.09 -23.92
C GLN A 12 -12.64 -25.77 -22.55
N ALA A 13 -11.75 -24.78 -22.48
CA ALA A 13 -11.15 -24.33 -21.24
C ALA A 13 -12.21 -23.80 -20.26
N ARG A 14 -13.15 -22.97 -20.72
CA ARG A 14 -14.24 -22.43 -19.90
C ARG A 14 -15.16 -23.54 -19.38
N MET A 15 -15.50 -24.52 -20.21
CA MET A 15 -16.30 -25.68 -19.83
C MET A 15 -15.60 -26.56 -18.79
N ARG A 16 -14.31 -26.86 -18.99
CA ARG A 16 -13.49 -27.60 -18.01
C ARG A 16 -13.44 -26.85 -16.68
N ALA A 17 -13.16 -25.54 -16.70
CA ALA A 17 -13.15 -24.72 -15.49
C ALA A 17 -14.49 -24.73 -14.75
N ARG A 18 -15.62 -24.64 -15.47
CA ARG A 18 -16.97 -24.72 -14.87
C ARG A 18 -17.22 -26.08 -14.23
N ARG A 19 -16.88 -27.19 -14.90
CA ARG A 19 -17.02 -28.55 -14.37
C ARG A 19 -16.15 -28.74 -13.12
N THR A 20 -14.89 -28.31 -13.15
CA THR A 20 -14.00 -28.38 -12.00
C THR A 20 -14.53 -27.59 -10.82
N ARG A 21 -14.93 -26.32 -11.02
CA ARG A 21 -15.52 -25.50 -9.95
C ARG A 21 -16.79 -26.14 -9.37
N SER A 22 -17.67 -26.68 -10.21
CA SER A 22 -18.87 -27.39 -9.75
C SER A 22 -18.53 -28.59 -8.86
N ARG A 23 -17.53 -29.41 -9.23
CA ARG A 23 -17.05 -30.52 -8.39
C ARG A 23 -16.43 -30.02 -7.08
N VAL A 24 -15.63 -28.96 -7.14
CA VAL A 24 -15.00 -28.34 -5.96
C VAL A 24 -16.06 -27.81 -5.00
N TYR A 25 -17.06 -27.09 -5.49
CA TYR A 25 -18.16 -26.58 -4.66
C TYR A 25 -19.00 -27.68 -4.04
N LYS A 26 -19.23 -28.80 -4.75
CA LYS A 26 -19.88 -29.99 -4.17
C LYS A 26 -19.05 -30.63 -3.05
N ARG A 27 -17.72 -30.70 -3.23
CA ARG A 27 -16.80 -31.27 -2.24
C ARG A 27 -16.52 -30.33 -1.06
N MET A 28 -16.65 -29.01 -1.27
CA MET A 28 -16.33 -27.95 -0.31
C MET A 28 -17.48 -26.92 -0.27
N PRO A 29 -18.56 -27.17 0.51
CA PRO A 29 -19.74 -26.32 0.54
C PRO A 29 -19.43 -24.89 1.01
N ARG A 30 -18.44 -24.71 1.91
CA ARG A 30 -17.97 -23.38 2.35
C ARG A 30 -17.53 -22.49 1.17
N LEU A 31 -16.87 -23.05 0.15
CA LEU A 31 -16.47 -22.27 -1.03
C LEU A 31 -17.67 -21.87 -1.89
N ALA A 32 -18.71 -22.73 -1.96
CA ALA A 32 -19.95 -22.41 -2.63
C ALA A 32 -20.68 -21.25 -1.93
N GLU A 33 -20.68 -21.26 -0.60
CA GLU A 33 -21.25 -20.19 0.22
C GLU A 33 -20.50 -18.87 0.05
N ILE A 34 -19.16 -18.87 0.06
CA ILE A 34 -18.34 -17.69 -0.22
C ILE A 34 -18.65 -17.14 -1.62
N ALA A 35 -18.71 -18.01 -2.63
CA ALA A 35 -19.04 -17.60 -3.99
C ALA A 35 -20.46 -17.01 -4.10
N SER A 36 -21.43 -17.60 -3.41
CA SER A 36 -22.81 -17.08 -3.34
C SER A 36 -22.86 -15.71 -2.67
N ARG A 37 -22.15 -15.52 -1.55
CA ARG A 37 -22.04 -14.22 -0.87
C ARG A 37 -21.39 -13.17 -1.76
N ALA A 38 -20.32 -13.52 -2.47
CA ALA A 38 -19.66 -12.62 -3.41
C ALA A 38 -20.58 -12.21 -4.57
N GLU A 39 -21.35 -13.14 -5.15
CA GLU A 39 -22.30 -12.80 -6.23
C GLU A 39 -23.47 -11.95 -5.72
N LYS A 40 -24.02 -12.25 -4.54
CA LYS A 40 -25.05 -11.40 -3.93
C LYS A 40 -24.54 -9.98 -3.69
N ALA A 41 -23.33 -9.83 -3.14
CA ALA A 41 -22.71 -8.52 -2.95
C ALA A 41 -22.48 -7.81 -4.30
N ARG A 42 -22.07 -8.54 -5.34
CA ARG A 42 -21.90 -7.98 -6.70
C ARG A 42 -23.22 -7.48 -7.27
N LEU A 43 -24.30 -8.26 -7.16
CA LEU A 43 -25.63 -7.87 -7.65
C LEU A 43 -26.18 -6.67 -6.87
N ALA A 44 -26.02 -6.65 -5.55
CA ALA A 44 -26.38 -5.49 -4.74
C ALA A 44 -25.60 -4.22 -5.14
N ALA A 45 -24.29 -4.35 -5.37
CA ALA A 45 -23.46 -3.24 -5.84
C ALA A 45 -23.80 -2.76 -7.26
N LEU A 46 -24.31 -3.64 -8.13
CA LEU A 46 -24.82 -3.25 -9.44
C LEU A 46 -26.16 -2.53 -9.36
N ALA A 47 -27.02 -2.91 -8.41
CA ALA A 47 -28.33 -2.31 -8.21
C ALA A 47 -28.28 -0.91 -7.58
N ASP A 48 -27.23 -0.59 -6.83
CA ASP A 48 -27.04 0.71 -6.19
C ASP A 48 -25.95 1.53 -6.92
N PRO A 49 -26.31 2.56 -7.71
CA PRO A 49 -25.36 3.42 -8.39
C PRO A 49 -24.39 4.15 -7.46
N SER A 50 -24.76 4.38 -6.20
CA SER A 50 -23.87 5.03 -5.23
C SER A 50 -22.62 4.20 -4.93
N LEU A 51 -22.69 2.88 -5.15
CA LEU A 51 -21.59 1.95 -4.98
C LEU A 51 -20.67 1.86 -6.20
N TRP A 52 -21.06 2.45 -7.33
CA TRP A 52 -20.23 2.49 -8.53
C TRP A 52 -18.98 3.32 -8.27
N LEU A 53 -17.84 2.84 -8.80
CA LEU A 53 -16.54 3.46 -8.53
C LEU A 53 -16.51 4.94 -8.91
N CYS A 54 -17.11 5.32 -10.04
CA CYS A 54 -17.19 6.71 -10.49
C CYS A 54 -17.92 7.61 -9.48
N ASN A 55 -19.06 7.17 -8.95
CA ASN A 55 -19.85 7.90 -7.98
C ASN A 55 -19.18 7.96 -6.61
N ARG A 56 -18.52 6.87 -6.19
CA ARG A 56 -17.73 6.86 -4.95
C ARG A 56 -16.52 7.77 -5.05
N THR A 57 -15.85 7.82 -6.20
CA THR A 57 -14.77 8.78 -6.47
C THR A 57 -15.29 10.22 -6.40
N ASN A 58 -16.43 10.52 -7.04
CA ASN A 58 -17.07 11.85 -6.96
C ASN A 58 -17.32 12.27 -5.51
N ALA A 59 -17.96 11.39 -4.73
CA ALA A 59 -18.30 11.67 -3.36
C ALA A 59 -17.04 11.91 -2.50
N ALA A 60 -16.02 11.04 -2.64
CA ALA A 60 -14.79 11.16 -1.89
C ALA A 60 -14.00 12.42 -2.27
N LEU A 61 -13.91 12.77 -3.56
CA LEU A 61 -13.26 14.00 -4.01
C LEU A 61 -13.99 15.23 -3.48
N LYS A 62 -15.32 15.28 -3.59
CA LYS A 62 -16.12 16.37 -3.03
C LYS A 62 -15.84 16.53 -1.53
N THR A 63 -15.86 15.43 -0.76
CA THR A 63 -15.56 15.48 0.68
C THR A 63 -14.13 15.95 0.95
N LEU A 64 -13.12 15.49 0.20
CA LEU A 64 -11.73 15.92 0.37
C LEU A 64 -11.57 17.43 0.12
N LEU A 65 -12.22 17.95 -0.93
CA LEU A 65 -12.06 19.34 -1.36
C LEU A 65 -12.88 20.33 -0.51
N SER A 66 -14.00 19.90 0.08
CA SER A 66 -14.92 20.81 0.77
C SER A 66 -15.07 20.60 2.28
N SER A 67 -14.71 19.42 2.81
CA SER A 67 -14.95 19.11 4.23
C SER A 67 -13.81 19.61 5.12
N THR A 68 -14.19 20.25 6.23
CA THR A 68 -13.28 20.59 7.33
C THR A 68 -13.28 19.52 8.43
N VAL A 69 -14.18 18.54 8.36
CA VAL A 69 -14.34 17.51 9.38
C VAL A 69 -13.32 16.41 9.14
N LEU A 70 -12.33 16.30 10.04
CA LEU A 70 -11.20 15.38 9.92
C LEU A 70 -11.61 13.92 9.68
N GLY A 71 -12.66 13.45 10.35
CA GLY A 71 -13.15 12.08 10.20
C GLY A 71 -13.68 11.78 8.80
N ASP A 72 -14.27 12.78 8.15
CA ASP A 72 -14.79 12.66 6.78
C ASP A 72 -13.65 12.70 5.77
N VAL A 73 -12.72 13.64 5.96
CA VAL A 73 -11.50 13.74 5.15
C VAL A 73 -10.71 12.42 5.23
N MET A 74 -10.51 11.85 6.41
CA MET A 74 -9.80 10.59 6.57
C MET A 74 -10.47 9.44 5.81
N ARG A 75 -11.81 9.31 5.89
CA ARG A 75 -12.57 8.29 5.14
C ARG A 75 -12.48 8.52 3.62
N ALA A 76 -12.54 9.77 3.19
CA ALA A 76 -12.42 10.14 1.79
C ALA A 76 -11.03 9.79 1.23
N VAL A 77 -9.95 10.23 1.89
CA VAL A 77 -8.57 9.98 1.45
C VAL A 77 -8.25 8.48 1.48
N SER A 78 -8.70 7.74 2.50
CA SER A 78 -8.54 6.28 2.55
C SER A 78 -9.26 5.58 1.39
N SER A 79 -10.44 6.05 1.02
CA SER A 79 -11.17 5.51 -0.14
C SER A 79 -10.43 5.83 -1.45
N LEU A 80 -9.94 7.07 -1.61
CA LEU A 80 -9.19 7.50 -2.79
C LEU A 80 -7.88 6.74 -2.96
N GLU A 81 -7.15 6.46 -1.88
CA GLU A 81 -5.96 5.59 -1.93
C GLU A 81 -6.30 4.21 -2.52
N MET A 82 -7.38 3.59 -2.06
CA MET A 82 -7.80 2.28 -2.57
C MET A 82 -8.25 2.37 -4.03
N PHE A 83 -8.99 3.41 -4.39
CA PHE A 83 -9.51 3.58 -5.75
C PHE A 83 -8.40 3.85 -6.77
N THR A 84 -7.42 4.67 -6.41
CA THR A 84 -6.23 4.93 -7.25
C THR A 84 -5.38 3.69 -7.49
N LEU A 85 -5.41 2.70 -6.59
CA LEU A 85 -4.72 1.43 -6.80
C LEU A 85 -5.42 0.54 -7.84
N ILE A 86 -6.75 0.63 -7.96
CA ILE A 86 -7.55 -0.26 -8.82
C ILE A 86 -7.76 0.34 -10.22
N ALA A 87 -7.91 1.67 -10.32
CA ALA A 87 -8.36 2.31 -11.54
C ALA A 87 -7.54 3.58 -11.88
N PRO A 88 -6.79 3.59 -13.00
CA PRO A 88 -5.99 4.74 -13.41
C PRO A 88 -6.79 6.04 -13.60
N TYR A 89 -8.04 5.95 -14.06
CA TYR A 89 -8.89 7.13 -14.25
C TYR A 89 -9.09 7.92 -12.94
N VAL A 90 -9.02 7.25 -11.78
CA VAL A 90 -9.17 7.93 -10.48
C VAL A 90 -7.97 8.83 -10.21
N CYS A 91 -6.77 8.38 -10.58
CA CYS A 91 -5.56 9.19 -10.52
C CYS A 91 -5.67 10.43 -11.41
N GLU A 92 -6.14 10.25 -12.65
CA GLU A 92 -6.35 11.36 -13.60
C GLU A 92 -7.32 12.39 -13.02
N ARG A 93 -8.43 11.92 -12.44
CA ARG A 93 -9.42 12.80 -11.81
C ARG A 93 -8.91 13.52 -10.58
N MET A 94 -8.14 12.84 -9.72
CA MET A 94 -7.51 13.48 -8.56
C MET A 94 -6.60 14.63 -8.99
N VAL A 95 -5.83 14.45 -10.07
CA VAL A 95 -4.99 15.52 -10.63
C VAL A 95 -5.85 16.64 -11.23
N ALA A 96 -6.84 16.30 -12.07
CA ALA A 96 -7.69 17.26 -12.74
C ALA A 96 -8.52 18.14 -11.78
N GLU A 97 -8.97 17.57 -10.66
CA GLU A 97 -9.76 18.28 -9.64
C GLU A 97 -8.89 18.97 -8.58
N GLY A 98 -7.56 18.99 -8.75
CA GLY A 98 -6.65 19.69 -7.83
C GLY A 98 -6.50 19.04 -6.46
N ALA A 99 -6.87 17.76 -6.31
CA ALA A 99 -6.77 17.05 -5.03
C ALA A 99 -5.33 16.91 -4.54
N VAL A 100 -4.34 16.90 -5.45
CA VAL A 100 -2.91 16.88 -5.12
C VAL A 100 -2.54 18.08 -4.25
N HIS A 101 -2.96 19.27 -4.65
CA HIS A 101 -2.68 20.51 -3.91
C HIS A 101 -3.29 20.44 -2.51
N VAL A 102 -4.56 20.07 -2.39
CA VAL A 102 -5.27 19.95 -1.10
C VAL A 102 -4.61 18.93 -0.16
N LEU A 103 -4.09 17.82 -0.70
CA LEU A 103 -3.35 16.85 0.10
C LEU A 103 -2.04 17.43 0.63
N LEU A 104 -1.24 18.08 -0.21
CA LEU A 104 0.05 18.67 0.18
C LEU A 104 -0.15 19.78 1.22
N ASP A 105 -1.14 20.64 0.99
CA ASP A 105 -1.60 21.66 1.93
C ASP A 105 -2.01 21.05 3.27
N SER A 106 -2.75 19.94 3.23
CA SER A 106 -3.14 19.21 4.43
C SER A 106 -1.94 18.64 5.18
N PHE A 107 -0.88 18.22 4.48
CA PHE A 107 0.33 17.70 5.12
C PHE A 107 1.09 18.81 5.85
N ALA A 108 1.13 20.02 5.28
CA ALA A 108 1.75 21.18 5.92
C ALA A 108 0.98 21.64 7.17
N ARG A 109 -0.36 21.60 7.11
CA ARG A 109 -1.23 22.05 8.21
C ARG A 109 -1.51 21.00 9.28
N SER A 110 -1.24 19.72 9.00
CA SER A 110 -1.59 18.64 9.93
C SER A 110 -0.87 18.79 11.27
N ASN A 111 -1.66 18.80 12.35
CA ASN A 111 -1.12 18.65 13.69
C ASN A 111 -0.67 17.19 13.89
N ARG A 112 0.33 16.95 14.74
CA ARG A 112 1.01 15.64 14.88
C ARG A 112 0.17 14.55 15.55
N SER A 113 -1.14 14.71 15.56
CA SER A 113 -2.07 13.78 16.19
C SER A 113 -2.19 12.48 15.37
N PRO A 114 -2.49 11.34 16.01
CA PRO A 114 -2.68 10.06 15.32
C PRO A 114 -3.65 10.08 14.13
N PRO A 115 -4.84 10.74 14.19
CA PRO A 115 -5.75 10.76 13.05
C PRO A 115 -5.18 11.56 11.87
N HIS A 116 -4.46 12.66 12.12
CA HIS A 116 -3.81 13.41 11.06
C HIS A 116 -2.69 12.61 10.39
N LEU A 117 -1.87 11.87 11.14
CA LEU A 117 -0.84 11.01 10.54
C LEU A 117 -1.43 9.91 9.63
N LYS A 118 -2.64 9.42 9.94
CA LYS A 118 -3.36 8.49 9.04
C LYS A 118 -3.77 9.17 7.74
N VAL A 119 -4.28 10.39 7.78
CA VAL A 119 -4.61 11.18 6.58
C VAL A 119 -3.38 11.35 5.71
N ILE A 120 -2.23 11.74 6.30
CA ILE A 120 -0.96 11.87 5.57
C ILE A 120 -0.58 10.53 4.93
N GLY A 121 -0.63 9.43 5.69
CA GLY A 121 -0.27 8.11 5.15
C GLY A 121 -1.13 7.66 3.97
N HIS A 122 -2.45 7.81 4.07
CA HIS A 122 -3.36 7.51 2.96
C HIS A 122 -3.09 8.44 1.75
N GLY A 123 -2.86 9.73 2.02
CA GLY A 123 -2.54 10.72 0.99
C GLY A 123 -1.24 10.42 0.25
N LEU A 124 -0.16 10.10 0.97
CA LEU A 124 1.13 9.72 0.37
C LEU A 124 1.00 8.49 -0.52
N ARG A 125 0.26 7.47 -0.07
CA ARG A 125 0.02 6.26 -0.88
C ARG A 125 -0.82 6.54 -2.12
N ALA A 126 -1.78 7.47 -2.04
CA ALA A 126 -2.50 7.96 -3.22
C ALA A 126 -1.55 8.71 -4.20
N LEU A 127 -0.68 9.59 -3.70
CA LEU A 127 0.32 10.29 -4.52
C LEU A 127 1.34 9.31 -5.15
N LEU A 128 1.75 8.28 -4.42
CA LEU A 128 2.58 7.19 -4.94
C LEU A 128 1.89 6.43 -6.07
N ASN A 129 0.57 6.21 -5.96
CA ASN A 129 -0.21 5.61 -7.04
C ASN A 129 -0.25 6.54 -8.27
N ILE A 130 -0.43 7.85 -8.09
CA ILE A 130 -0.34 8.82 -9.19
C ILE A 130 1.05 8.79 -9.83
N ALA A 131 2.12 8.80 -9.04
CA ALA A 131 3.52 8.78 -9.52
C ALA A 131 3.90 7.52 -10.31
N LYS A 132 3.13 6.41 -10.18
CA LYS A 132 3.29 5.21 -11.02
C LYS A 132 2.92 5.48 -12.48
N HIS A 133 1.99 6.40 -12.73
CA HIS A 133 1.53 6.72 -14.08
C HIS A 133 2.42 7.79 -14.70
N GLU A 134 3.13 7.43 -15.78
CA GLU A 134 4.05 8.34 -16.47
C GLU A 134 3.36 9.62 -16.94
N ALA A 135 2.14 9.51 -17.48
CA ALA A 135 1.36 10.65 -17.95
C ALA A 135 0.98 11.65 -16.84
N LEU A 136 0.89 11.20 -15.59
CA LEU A 136 0.47 12.04 -14.45
C LEU A 136 1.66 12.50 -13.60
N ARG A 137 2.83 11.88 -13.76
CA ARG A 137 4.01 12.23 -12.97
C ARG A 137 4.43 13.70 -13.11
N PRO A 138 4.35 14.34 -14.30
CA PRO A 138 4.68 15.76 -14.45
C PRO A 138 3.89 16.67 -13.50
N SER A 139 2.62 16.35 -13.22
CA SER A 139 1.81 17.17 -12.30
C SER A 139 2.35 17.18 -10.87
N LEU A 140 3.10 16.14 -10.46
CA LEU A 140 3.79 16.10 -9.18
C LEU A 140 5.13 16.84 -9.24
N HIS A 141 5.83 16.80 -10.37
CA HIS A 141 7.08 17.53 -10.55
C HIS A 141 6.87 19.04 -10.56
N GLU A 142 5.82 19.49 -11.22
CA GLU A 142 5.45 20.90 -11.38
C GLU A 142 4.97 21.56 -10.08
N HIS A 143 4.49 20.77 -9.13
CA HIS A 143 3.95 21.30 -7.88
C HIS A 143 5.09 21.67 -6.91
N PRO A 144 5.24 22.96 -6.53
CA PRO A 144 6.40 23.45 -5.77
C PRO A 144 6.46 22.86 -4.35
N ASP A 145 5.30 22.63 -3.73
CA ASP A 145 5.22 22.18 -2.34
C ASP A 145 5.48 20.68 -2.13
N VAL A 146 5.63 19.89 -3.21
CA VAL A 146 5.83 18.44 -3.08
C VAL A 146 7.12 18.12 -2.32
N VAL A 147 8.25 18.72 -2.70
CA VAL A 147 9.54 18.44 -2.04
C VAL A 147 9.57 18.97 -0.60
N PRO A 148 9.16 20.23 -0.32
CA PRO A 148 9.02 20.72 1.05
C PRO A 148 8.16 19.82 1.94
N ALA A 149 6.94 19.50 1.52
CA ALA A 149 6.00 18.72 2.32
C ALA A 149 6.54 17.32 2.64
N LEU A 150 7.14 16.64 1.66
CA LEU A 150 7.74 15.31 1.88
C LEU A 150 8.95 15.36 2.80
N THR A 151 9.81 16.38 2.65
CA THR A 151 10.99 16.55 3.51
C THR A 151 10.57 16.83 4.95
N ASP A 152 9.56 17.65 5.15
CA ASP A 152 9.01 17.93 6.48
C ASP A 152 8.44 16.68 7.14
N ILE A 153 7.74 15.83 6.37
CA ILE A 153 7.25 14.54 6.88
C ILE A 153 8.42 13.65 7.31
N VAL A 154 9.47 13.53 6.49
CA VAL A 154 10.67 12.74 6.82
C VAL A 154 11.31 13.26 8.10
N ARG A 155 11.57 14.56 8.19
CA ARG A 155 12.20 15.21 9.35
C ARG A 155 11.37 15.06 10.63
N GLN A 156 10.05 15.04 10.54
CA GLN A 156 9.19 14.94 11.72
C GLN A 156 9.03 13.51 12.25
N ASN A 157 9.39 12.49 11.46
CA ASN A 157 9.08 11.10 11.74
C ASN A 157 10.30 10.15 11.70
N TYR A 158 11.50 10.65 11.41
CA TYR A 158 12.71 9.81 11.28
C TYR A 158 13.14 9.05 12.54
N ASP A 159 12.76 9.51 13.74
CA ASP A 159 13.14 8.91 15.01
C ASP A 159 12.00 8.14 15.70
N LYS A 160 10.84 8.02 15.05
CA LYS A 160 9.63 7.43 15.63
C LYS A 160 9.35 6.05 15.03
N PRO A 161 9.50 4.95 15.81
CA PRO A 161 9.25 3.60 15.31
C PRO A 161 7.80 3.39 14.84
N ALA A 162 6.84 4.01 15.53
CA ALA A 162 5.42 3.97 15.15
C ALA A 162 5.11 4.65 13.81
N SER A 163 6.03 5.46 13.27
CA SER A 163 5.84 6.25 12.05
C SER A 163 6.74 5.81 10.90
N HIS A 164 7.42 4.66 11.02
CA HIS A 164 8.28 4.11 9.96
C HIS A 164 7.55 3.90 8.63
N GLY A 165 6.26 3.51 8.66
CA GLY A 165 5.47 3.39 7.43
C GLY A 165 5.31 4.74 6.70
N LEU A 166 5.12 5.83 7.45
CA LEU A 166 4.99 7.16 6.89
C LEU A 166 6.32 7.67 6.32
N LEU A 167 7.41 7.41 7.03
CA LEU A 167 8.77 7.69 6.56
C LEU A 167 9.06 6.95 5.26
N TRP A 168 8.74 5.66 5.20
CA TRP A 168 8.87 4.84 3.99
C TRP A 168 8.05 5.43 2.82
N ASP A 169 6.77 5.74 3.03
CA ASP A 169 5.92 6.27 1.96
C ASP A 169 6.45 7.61 1.42
N ALA A 170 6.88 8.51 2.31
CA ALA A 170 7.43 9.82 1.92
C ALA A 170 8.77 9.70 1.18
N THR A 171 9.70 8.89 1.69
CA THR A 171 10.99 8.64 1.04
C THR A 171 10.84 7.91 -0.28
N ALA A 172 9.95 6.92 -0.37
CA ALA A 172 9.65 6.20 -1.61
C ALA A 172 9.11 7.15 -2.69
N LEU A 173 8.28 8.14 -2.31
CA LEU A 173 7.79 9.14 -3.25
C LEU A 173 8.91 10.08 -3.71
N LEU A 174 9.75 10.58 -2.80
CA LEU A 174 10.92 11.39 -3.15
C LEU A 174 11.87 10.65 -4.11
N VAL A 175 12.19 9.39 -3.82
CA VAL A 175 13.05 8.56 -4.68
C VAL A 175 12.41 8.37 -6.05
N ARG A 176 11.11 8.09 -6.11
CA ARG A 176 10.38 7.90 -7.38
C ARG A 176 10.37 9.15 -8.24
N LEU A 177 10.20 10.33 -7.61
CA LEU A 177 10.31 11.60 -8.32
C LEU A 177 11.75 11.82 -8.80
N ALA A 178 12.75 11.61 -7.96
CA ALA A 178 14.15 11.76 -8.36
C ALA A 178 14.56 10.82 -9.52
N GLN A 179 14.09 9.57 -9.51
CA GLN A 179 14.38 8.56 -10.55
C GLN A 179 13.79 8.91 -11.92
N HIS A 180 12.69 9.67 -11.93
CA HIS A 180 11.97 10.03 -13.14
C HIS A 180 11.89 11.55 -13.34
N ALA A 181 12.87 12.26 -12.79
CA ALA A 181 12.91 13.70 -12.84
C ALA A 181 13.06 14.19 -14.29
N PRO A 182 12.23 15.14 -14.75
CA PRO A 182 12.44 15.79 -16.04
C PRO A 182 13.71 16.65 -16.00
N GLU A 183 14.23 16.98 -17.18
CA GLU A 183 15.40 17.84 -17.30
C GLU A 183 15.17 19.19 -16.58
N GLY A 184 16.18 19.64 -15.84
CA GLY A 184 16.09 20.86 -15.05
C GLY A 184 15.35 20.76 -13.71
N TRP A 185 14.60 19.68 -13.43
CA TRP A 185 13.89 19.53 -12.14
C TRP A 185 14.84 19.56 -10.94
N ALA A 186 15.96 18.86 -11.03
CA ALA A 186 16.97 18.85 -9.96
C ALA A 186 17.57 20.25 -9.71
N ALA A 187 17.78 21.05 -10.77
CA ALA A 187 18.26 22.42 -10.62
C ALA A 187 17.21 23.29 -9.93
N ARG A 188 15.94 23.18 -10.35
CA ARG A 188 14.80 23.87 -9.73
C ARG A 188 14.65 23.53 -8.25
N VAL A 189 14.72 22.24 -7.89
CA VAL A 189 14.62 21.81 -6.48
C VAL A 189 15.80 22.34 -5.66
N ARG A 190 17.01 22.42 -6.23
CA ARG A 190 18.16 23.03 -5.54
C ARG A 190 17.99 24.53 -5.32
N THR A 191 17.38 25.25 -6.24
CA THR A 191 17.17 26.70 -6.08
C THR A 191 16.01 26.98 -5.12
N GLU A 192 14.87 26.33 -5.32
CA GLU A 192 13.62 26.60 -4.58
C GLU A 192 13.59 25.94 -3.20
N SER A 193 14.18 24.75 -3.07
CA SER A 193 14.10 23.91 -1.87
C SER A 193 15.47 23.61 -1.24
N SER A 194 16.47 24.47 -1.45
CA SER A 194 17.82 24.32 -0.89
C SER A 194 17.84 24.04 0.63
N LYS A 195 16.96 24.71 1.39
CA LYS A 195 16.83 24.51 2.84
C LYS A 195 16.35 23.09 3.17
N HIS A 196 15.37 22.58 2.45
CA HIS A 196 14.83 21.23 2.64
C HIS A 196 15.86 20.16 2.26
N LEU A 197 16.63 20.36 1.19
CA LEU A 197 17.72 19.44 0.85
C LEU A 197 18.77 19.32 1.96
N LYS A 198 19.22 20.45 2.52
CA LYS A 198 20.15 20.45 3.67
C LYS A 198 19.55 19.77 4.90
N GLN A 199 18.25 19.91 5.13
CA GLN A 199 17.56 19.20 6.20
C GLN A 199 17.56 17.69 5.98
N LEU A 200 17.32 17.23 4.75
CA LEU A 200 17.35 15.82 4.41
C LEU A 200 18.74 15.22 4.60
N GLU A 201 19.79 15.94 4.20
CA GLU A 201 21.20 15.55 4.45
C GLU A 201 21.49 15.43 5.96
N SER A 202 21.00 16.37 6.77
CA SER A 202 21.13 16.32 8.22
C SER A 202 20.42 15.10 8.82
N VAL A 203 19.18 14.81 8.38
CA VAL A 203 18.43 13.63 8.82
C VAL A 203 19.16 12.35 8.45
N HIS A 204 19.67 12.27 7.22
CA HIS A 204 20.48 11.13 6.76
C HIS A 204 21.71 10.93 7.64
N ALA A 205 22.49 11.98 7.92
CA ALA A 205 23.66 11.89 8.80
C ALA A 205 23.31 11.41 10.22
N MET A 206 22.17 11.86 10.77
CA MET A 206 21.69 11.40 12.07
C MET A 206 21.27 9.93 12.06
N LEU A 207 20.64 9.46 10.98
CA LEU A 207 20.25 8.06 10.82
C LEU A 207 21.48 7.16 10.68
N MET A 208 22.46 7.53 9.86
CA MET A 208 23.73 6.78 9.70
C MET A 208 24.51 6.68 11.01
N ARG A 209 24.44 7.70 11.88
CA ARG A 209 25.07 7.64 13.21
C ARG A 209 24.32 6.71 14.18
N LYS A 210 22.99 6.67 14.12
CA LYS A 210 22.16 5.80 15.00
C LYS A 210 22.19 4.34 14.56
N HIS A 211 22.26 4.12 13.26
CA HIS A 211 22.35 2.82 12.61
C HIS A 211 23.64 2.82 11.80
N PRO A 212 24.83 2.76 12.44
CA PRO A 212 26.04 2.49 11.70
C PRO A 212 25.77 1.22 10.89
N ASP A 213 26.07 1.26 9.59
CA ASP A 213 25.85 0.14 8.68
C ASP A 213 26.24 -1.16 9.40
N GLU A 214 25.31 -2.12 9.54
CA GLU A 214 25.75 -3.47 9.85
C GLU A 214 26.77 -3.82 8.77
N PRO A 215 28.03 -4.12 9.13
CA PRO A 215 29.06 -4.34 8.14
C PRO A 215 28.57 -5.48 7.24
N ALA A 216 28.33 -5.14 5.97
CA ALA A 216 28.01 -6.10 4.94
C ALA A 216 28.97 -7.28 5.10
N ALA A 217 28.43 -8.45 5.42
CA ALA A 217 29.17 -9.67 5.74
C ALA A 217 30.52 -9.71 5.03
N SER A 218 31.58 -9.54 5.80
CA SER A 218 32.94 -9.57 5.27
C SER A 218 33.14 -10.93 4.60
N LYS A 219 33.44 -10.90 3.29
CA LYS A 219 33.94 -12.06 2.55
C LYS A 219 35.11 -12.64 3.37
N PRO A 220 35.15 -13.95 3.68
CA PRO A 220 36.32 -14.50 4.35
C PRO A 220 37.49 -14.44 3.39
N GLY A 221 38.41 -13.52 3.66
CA GLY A 221 39.70 -13.43 3.01
C GLY A 221 40.51 -14.69 3.35
N ALA A 222 40.91 -15.41 2.31
CA ALA A 222 41.89 -16.47 2.42
C ALA A 222 43.24 -15.93 2.89
N LYS A 223 43.90 -16.63 3.83
CA LYS A 223 45.35 -16.87 3.84
C LYS A 223 45.68 -18.06 4.78
N PRO A 224 46.86 -18.70 4.62
CA PRO A 224 46.96 -20.16 4.53
C PRO A 224 47.79 -20.81 5.65
N GLY A 225 47.61 -22.12 5.82
CA GLY A 225 48.66 -23.05 6.26
C GLY A 225 48.64 -23.51 7.71
N ALA A 226 48.14 -24.73 7.96
CA ALA A 226 48.73 -25.70 8.89
C ALA A 226 48.12 -27.10 8.63
N LYS A 227 48.97 -28.14 8.67
CA LYS A 227 48.74 -29.53 8.26
C LYS A 227 48.03 -30.39 9.35
N PRO A 228 47.64 -31.64 9.03
CA PRO A 228 46.45 -32.31 9.57
C PRO A 228 46.73 -33.21 10.78
N GLY A 229 45.72 -33.40 11.63
CA GLY A 229 45.77 -34.39 12.69
C GLY A 229 44.44 -34.60 13.42
N ALA A 230 44.03 -35.86 13.48
CA ALA A 230 43.23 -36.50 14.51
C ALA A 230 41.71 -36.20 14.65
N THR A 231 40.94 -37.20 14.17
CA THR A 231 39.82 -37.88 14.86
C THR A 231 38.51 -37.12 15.14
N ARG A 232 37.47 -37.44 14.35
CA ARG A 232 36.05 -37.14 14.67
C ARG A 232 35.49 -38.23 15.60
N PRO A 233 34.83 -37.89 16.72
CA PRO A 233 33.82 -38.75 17.32
C PRO A 233 32.47 -38.54 16.62
N ALA A 234 31.75 -39.63 16.39
CA ALA A 234 30.40 -39.64 15.84
C ALA A 234 29.38 -39.08 16.84
N MET A 235 28.46 -38.23 16.36
CA MET A 235 27.24 -37.87 17.09
C MET A 235 26.08 -38.79 16.67
N PRO A 236 25.23 -39.23 17.61
CA PRO A 236 24.07 -40.09 17.34
C PRO A 236 22.89 -39.32 16.72
N PRO A 237 21.96 -40.02 16.04
CA PRO A 237 20.83 -39.40 15.33
C PRO A 237 19.74 -38.88 16.28
N ALA A 238 19.13 -37.75 15.89
CA ALA A 238 18.02 -37.12 16.60
C ALA A 238 16.70 -37.90 16.40
N PRO A 239 15.84 -38.00 17.44
CA PRO A 239 14.58 -38.74 17.36
C PRO A 239 13.46 -37.94 16.68
N SER A 240 12.66 -38.63 15.86
CA SER A 240 11.46 -38.08 15.23
C SER A 240 10.33 -37.92 16.25
N SER A 241 9.66 -36.77 16.26
CA SER A 241 8.38 -36.60 16.96
C SER A 241 7.29 -36.12 16.01
N ARG A 242 6.29 -36.98 15.84
CA ARG A 242 4.96 -36.73 15.27
C ARG A 242 4.21 -35.72 16.14
N PRO A 243 3.34 -34.86 15.57
CA PRO A 243 2.21 -34.33 16.32
C PRO A 243 0.91 -35.02 15.92
N THR A 244 0.19 -35.42 16.97
CA THR A 244 -1.12 -36.03 17.05
C THR A 244 -2.25 -35.05 16.73
N ASN A 245 -3.32 -35.59 16.14
CA ASN A 245 -4.63 -34.94 16.00
C ASN A 245 -5.17 -34.47 17.37
N ALA A 246 -5.62 -33.22 17.45
CA ALA A 246 -6.50 -32.76 18.51
C ALA A 246 -7.61 -31.88 17.93
N THR A 247 -8.82 -32.33 18.22
CA THR A 247 -10.15 -31.81 17.89
C THR A 247 -10.34 -30.35 18.34
N ALA A 248 -10.78 -29.47 17.43
CA ALA A 248 -11.23 -28.13 17.76
C ALA A 248 -12.77 -28.10 17.79
N GLN A 249 -13.34 -27.83 18.96
CA GLN A 249 -14.75 -27.45 19.13
C GLN A 249 -14.99 -25.98 18.73
N PRO A 250 -16.18 -25.62 18.22
CA PRO A 250 -16.50 -24.25 17.81
C PRO A 250 -16.86 -23.37 19.01
N VAL A 251 -16.31 -22.14 19.00
CA VAL A 251 -16.65 -21.08 19.96
C VAL A 251 -17.95 -20.42 19.52
N ASP A 252 -18.93 -20.47 20.41
CA ASP A 252 -20.23 -19.81 20.35
C ASP A 252 -20.06 -18.30 20.58
N LEU A 253 -20.45 -17.48 19.59
CA LEU A 253 -20.52 -16.02 19.74
C LEU A 253 -21.99 -15.63 19.87
N GLY A 254 -22.39 -15.50 21.12
CA GLY A 254 -23.73 -15.12 21.55
C GLY A 254 -24.22 -13.82 20.93
N ALA A 255 -25.47 -13.88 20.49
CA ALA A 255 -26.33 -12.74 20.26
C ALA A 255 -26.60 -12.01 21.59
N GLN A 256 -26.47 -10.68 21.58
CA GLN A 256 -27.33 -9.74 22.32
C GLN A 256 -26.82 -8.31 22.14
N SER A 257 -27.58 -7.46 21.44
CA SER A 257 -28.02 -6.13 21.93
C SER A 257 -28.80 -5.40 20.83
N MET A 258 -30.11 -5.64 20.78
CA MET A 258 -31.10 -4.77 20.14
C MET A 258 -32.34 -4.78 21.03
N ARG A 259 -32.35 -3.90 22.05
CA ARG A 259 -33.57 -3.43 22.72
C ARG A 259 -33.34 -2.00 23.17
N GLY A 260 -34.06 -1.08 22.55
CA GLY A 260 -34.13 0.30 22.98
C GLY A 260 -34.57 1.22 21.85
N LEU A 261 -35.88 1.25 21.58
CA LEU A 261 -36.69 2.45 21.30
C LEU A 261 -38.03 2.00 20.70
N ARG A 262 -39.03 1.94 21.58
CA ARG A 262 -40.44 2.08 21.23
C ARG A 262 -40.72 3.57 21.15
N GLN A 263 -41.23 4.04 20.01
CA GLN A 263 -42.50 4.75 19.91
C GLN A 263 -43.22 4.22 18.69
#